data_AF-A0A7W1E516-F1
#
_entry.id   AF-A0A7W1E516-F1
#
_cell.length_a   1.000
_cell.length_b   1.000
_cell.length_c   1.000
_cell.angle_alpha   90.00
_cell.angle_beta   90.00
_cell.angle_gamma   90.00
#
_symmetry.space_group_name_H-M   'P 1'
#
loop_
_entity.id
_entity.type
_entity.pdbx_description
1 polymer ?
#
loop_
_entity_poly.entity_id
_entity_poly.type
_entity_poly.pdbx_seq_one_letter_code
_entity_poly.pdbx_strand_id
1 'polypeptide(L)'
;MSNLHVEFNKFLSVLNETPQLWHWASVRLVAVDTGSSLENLFCVIALLPGKPSSPRRRPPATAHLRCFEKSVAIENLELVFAALKSGVLKLGSNSVNFFQGTTDNRAPYQSVSVNTAVTIEFGSDKAERRVGHLLSAYGDGRGQLFNEIGMGESELGNELRRLDRPWDGLDGLAEHFLGRTSRGNHQCFVEVVAPLDARFSKDLCRMRSNEIVCGLECSTGAVRQLRLTCVGHTLKGRLLQRSIAIPKRSWKKRKTGLLESTFKVAIPAAKSVSLFLAVSEFSVDRIDLAANVSSGVNSRVVGYQEFDPELALLTAQLRPPQGKGENLFEKAVARLFHLCGFATDSFAFEDEFKNAPDLIVYSSEANTVFVTECTTGPLASHSGKLNKLIARTNRFRKSFPCPAPAVHPVIVSSLARQDLSASELRDAGLDEIIVLTQDDFQPLIDLARNCTDANTIASYFRSKIPLADNSVGTRYRHRLF
;
A
#
# COMPACT_ATOMS: atom_id res chain seq x y z
N MET A 1 11.15 28.58 35.60
CA MET A 1 11.87 28.59 34.31
C MET A 1 11.45 27.35 33.53
N SER A 2 10.94 27.54 32.32
CA SER A 2 10.25 26.51 31.52
C SER A 2 11.13 25.30 31.16
N ASN A 3 10.55 24.09 31.19
CA ASN A 3 11.15 22.84 30.69
C ASN A 3 11.64 22.94 29.21
N LEU A 4 11.19 23.96 28.50
CA LEU A 4 11.53 24.29 27.11
C LEU A 4 13.05 24.36 26.83
N HIS A 5 13.88 24.89 27.74
CA HIS A 5 15.34 24.90 27.55
C HIS A 5 15.95 23.49 27.60
N VAL A 6 15.49 22.68 28.56
CA VAL A 6 15.95 21.30 28.77
C VAL A 6 15.59 20.44 27.57
N GLU A 7 14.34 20.50 27.12
CA GLU A 7 13.86 19.74 25.96
C GLU A 7 14.56 20.18 24.66
N PHE A 8 14.81 21.48 24.45
CA PHE A 8 15.58 21.91 23.28
C PHE A 8 17.01 21.37 23.27
N ASN A 9 17.70 21.41 24.41
CA ASN A 9 19.05 20.86 24.50
C ASN A 9 19.06 19.34 24.30
N LYS A 10 18.04 18.64 24.83
CA LYS A 10 17.83 17.21 24.59
C LYS A 10 17.66 16.92 23.10
N PHE A 11 16.84 17.71 22.39
CA PHE A 11 16.67 17.56 20.94
C PHE A 11 17.97 17.80 20.18
N LEU A 12 18.70 18.87 20.48
CA LEU A 12 20.00 19.16 19.87
C LEU A 12 21.01 18.03 20.11
N SER A 13 21.03 17.46 21.33
CA SER A 13 21.88 16.31 21.65
C SER A 13 21.59 15.12 20.74
N VAL A 14 20.31 14.82 20.49
CA VAL A 14 19.90 13.73 19.60
C VAL A 14 20.28 14.01 18.15
N LEU A 15 20.15 15.26 17.68
CA LEU A 15 20.60 15.63 16.33
C LEU A 15 22.11 15.43 16.16
N ASN A 16 22.89 15.68 17.21
CA ASN A 16 24.34 15.54 17.20
C ASN A 16 24.82 14.08 17.15
N GLU A 17 23.95 13.09 17.37
CA GLU A 17 24.27 11.67 17.15
C GLU A 17 24.34 11.34 15.65
N THR A 18 23.67 12.13 14.80
CA THR A 18 23.56 11.89 13.35
C THR A 18 23.69 13.16 12.49
N PRO A 19 24.72 14.01 12.71
CA PRO A 19 24.78 15.39 12.21
C PRO A 19 24.80 15.52 10.68
N GLN A 20 25.24 14.48 9.97
CA GLN A 20 25.30 14.43 8.51
C GLN A 20 23.96 14.15 7.82
N LEU A 21 22.88 13.90 8.58
CA LEU A 21 21.56 13.63 7.99
C LEU A 21 20.88 14.91 7.47
N TRP A 22 21.15 16.05 8.10
CA TRP A 22 20.43 17.28 7.82
C TRP A 22 21.40 18.44 7.60
N HIS A 23 21.10 19.25 6.60
CA HIS A 23 21.90 20.42 6.22
C HIS A 23 21.06 21.69 6.14
N TRP A 24 19.73 21.54 6.10
CA TRP A 24 18.78 22.63 5.99
C TRP A 24 17.57 22.39 6.88
N ALA A 25 16.92 23.47 7.28
CA ALA A 25 15.62 23.48 7.93
C ALA A 25 14.63 24.25 7.04
N SER A 26 13.49 23.63 6.73
CA SER A 26 12.35 24.27 6.07
C SER A 26 11.35 24.70 7.13
N VAL A 27 11.28 26.00 7.40
CA VAL A 27 10.34 26.60 8.33
C VAL A 27 9.06 26.96 7.58
N ARG A 28 7.95 26.34 7.94
CA ARG A 28 6.61 26.64 7.41
C ARG A 28 5.70 27.05 8.54
N LEU A 29 5.09 28.22 8.40
CA LEU A 29 4.36 28.87 9.46
C LEU A 29 3.01 29.35 8.93
N VAL A 30 1.95 29.08 9.67
CA VAL A 30 0.62 29.66 9.50
C VAL A 30 0.39 30.55 10.71
N ALA A 31 0.17 31.83 10.46
CA ALA A 31 -0.09 32.82 11.50
C ALA A 31 -1.44 33.50 11.26
N VAL A 32 -2.09 33.87 12.36
CA VAL A 32 -3.32 34.66 12.36
C VAL A 32 -2.96 36.12 12.64
N ASP A 33 -3.56 37.04 11.90
CA ASP A 33 -3.45 38.48 12.11
C ASP A 33 -4.57 38.95 13.03
N THR A 34 -4.21 39.39 14.24
CA THR A 34 -5.14 39.89 15.25
C THR A 34 -5.44 41.39 15.09
N GLY A 35 -4.88 42.04 14.07
CA GLY A 35 -4.88 43.48 13.88
C GLY A 35 -3.83 44.22 14.73
N SER A 36 -3.38 43.60 15.83
CA SER A 36 -2.30 44.14 16.68
C SER A 36 -0.97 43.40 16.50
N SER A 37 -1.04 42.11 16.17
CA SER A 37 0.12 41.22 16.02
C SER A 37 -0.18 40.04 15.10
N LEU A 38 0.88 39.40 14.63
CA LEU A 38 0.77 38.07 14.02
C LEU A 38 1.04 37.01 15.08
N GLU A 39 0.09 36.10 15.29
CA GLU A 39 0.16 35.03 16.27
C GLU A 39 0.30 33.67 15.57
N ASN A 40 1.20 32.81 16.07
CA ASN A 40 1.38 31.47 15.51
C ASN A 40 0.13 30.62 15.70
N LEU A 41 -0.41 30.12 14.59
CA LEU A 41 -1.40 29.04 14.61
C LEU A 41 -0.70 27.69 14.51
N PHE A 42 0.16 27.52 13.50
CA PHE A 42 0.88 26.27 13.23
C PHE A 42 2.28 26.55 12.69
N CYS A 43 3.30 25.92 13.26
CA CYS A 43 4.65 25.96 12.73
C CYS A 43 5.22 24.56 12.60
N VAL A 44 5.76 24.23 11.43
CA VAL A 44 6.52 23.00 11.19
C VAL A 44 7.89 23.37 10.66
N ILE A 45 8.92 22.90 11.35
CA ILE A 45 10.32 23.05 10.99
C ILE A 45 10.84 21.67 10.60
N ALA A 46 10.89 21.38 9.31
CA ALA A 46 11.38 20.10 8.81
C ALA A 46 12.87 20.18 8.52
N LEU A 47 13.67 19.33 9.14
CA LEU A 47 15.09 19.18 8.83
C LEU A 47 15.24 18.32 7.58
N LEU A 48 16.11 18.76 6.66
CA LEU A 48 16.24 18.22 5.32
C LEU A 48 17.71 17.94 4.99
N PRO A 49 18.01 16.86 4.24
CA PRO A 49 19.37 16.53 3.81
C PRO A 49 19.92 17.50 2.75
N GLY A 50 19.10 18.37 2.19
CA GLY A 50 19.52 19.32 1.17
C GLY A 50 18.63 20.55 1.14
N LYS A 51 19.10 21.61 0.48
CA LYS A 51 18.33 22.85 0.34
C LYS A 51 17.03 22.52 -0.38
N PRO A 52 15.86 22.83 0.20
CA PRO A 52 14.61 22.64 -0.51
C PRO A 52 14.65 23.48 -1.80
N SER A 53 14.16 22.89 -2.90
CA SER A 53 13.91 23.62 -4.13
C SER A 53 13.09 24.88 -3.81
N SER A 54 13.38 26.00 -4.48
CA SER A 54 12.79 27.33 -4.25
C SER A 54 11.33 27.27 -3.79
N PRO A 55 10.91 28.13 -2.83
CA PRO A 55 9.61 28.05 -2.19
C PRO A 55 8.49 27.88 -3.21
N ARG A 56 7.61 26.91 -2.95
CA ARG A 56 6.54 26.58 -3.88
C ARG A 56 5.54 27.74 -3.90
N ARG A 57 5.58 28.57 -4.94
CA ARG A 57 4.61 29.66 -5.18
C ARG A 57 4.59 30.70 -4.03
N ARG A 58 3.81 31.78 -4.18
CA ARG A 58 3.56 32.71 -3.07
C ARG A 58 2.72 31.97 -2.01
N PRO A 59 3.12 31.96 -0.72
CA PRO A 59 2.31 31.40 0.35
C PRO A 59 0.90 32.03 0.39
N PRO A 60 -0.14 31.27 0.79
CA PRO A 60 -1.49 31.81 0.88
C PRO A 60 -1.59 32.89 1.95
N ALA A 61 -2.47 33.85 1.71
CA ALA A 61 -2.81 34.92 2.64
C ALA A 61 -4.27 35.33 2.44
N THR A 62 -4.99 35.61 3.53
CA THR A 62 -6.36 36.14 3.52
C THR A 62 -6.39 37.51 4.18
N ALA A 63 -7.52 38.03 4.66
CA ALA A 63 -7.48 39.22 5.52
C ALA A 63 -6.84 38.89 6.89
N HIS A 64 -7.19 37.72 7.44
CA HIS A 64 -6.88 37.32 8.82
C HIS A 64 -5.76 36.27 8.95
N LEU A 65 -5.24 35.73 7.85
CA LEU A 65 -4.21 34.68 7.90
C LEU A 65 -3.05 35.00 6.97
N ARG A 66 -1.83 34.66 7.42
CA ARG A 66 -0.58 34.77 6.67
C ARG A 66 0.18 33.45 6.76
N CYS A 67 0.60 32.92 5.62
CA CYS A 67 1.54 31.81 5.58
C CYS A 67 2.95 32.28 5.24
N PHE A 68 3.96 31.63 5.84
CA PHE A 68 5.36 31.91 5.58
C PHE A 68 6.11 30.61 5.31
N GLU A 69 7.00 30.63 4.33
CA GLU A 69 7.96 29.55 4.05
C GLU A 69 9.36 30.15 3.98
N LYS A 70 10.28 29.62 4.79
CA LYS A 70 11.67 30.05 4.82
C LYS A 70 12.61 28.86 4.97
N SER A 71 13.66 28.85 4.16
CA SER A 71 14.73 27.87 4.27
C SER A 71 15.90 28.47 5.05
N VAL A 72 16.37 27.74 6.06
CA VAL A 72 17.46 28.14 6.94
C VAL A 72 18.52 27.05 6.89
N ALA A 73 19.80 27.41 6.82
CA ALA A 73 20.87 26.42 6.89
C ALA A 73 20.97 25.86 8.32
N ILE A 74 21.33 24.58 8.48
CA ILE A 74 21.22 23.87 9.77
C ILE A 74 22.08 24.51 10.87
N GLU A 75 23.21 25.11 10.53
CA GLU A 75 24.07 25.85 11.44
C GLU A 75 23.39 27.05 12.12
N ASN A 76 22.27 27.53 11.54
CA ASN A 76 21.46 28.60 12.09
C ASN A 76 20.21 28.09 12.85
N LEU A 77 20.07 26.77 13.07
CA LEU A 77 18.92 26.20 13.77
C LEU A 77 18.82 26.72 15.21
N GLU A 78 19.94 26.93 15.88
CA GLU A 78 19.98 27.49 17.23
C GLU A 78 19.37 28.91 17.30
N LEU A 79 19.51 29.71 16.24
CA LEU A 79 18.87 31.04 16.16
C LEU A 79 17.35 30.91 16.07
N VAL A 80 16.86 29.90 15.36
CA VAL A 80 15.42 29.58 15.31
C VAL A 80 14.94 29.15 16.69
N PHE A 81 15.69 28.32 17.40
CA PHE A 81 15.34 27.90 18.76
C PHE A 81 15.43 29.05 19.77
N ALA A 82 16.38 29.97 19.63
CA ALA A 82 16.45 31.18 20.43
C ALA A 82 15.23 32.08 20.20
N ALA A 83 14.79 32.22 18.95
CA ALA A 83 13.57 32.93 18.61
C ALA A 83 12.33 32.28 19.25
N LEU A 84 12.18 30.95 19.13
CA LEU A 84 11.09 30.21 19.78
C LEU A 84 11.13 30.33 21.31
N LYS A 85 12.33 30.29 21.93
CA LYS A 85 12.53 30.53 23.37
C LYS A 85 12.09 31.93 23.80
N SER A 86 12.34 32.94 22.96
CA SER A 86 11.92 34.31 23.22
C SER A 86 10.42 34.56 22.98
N GLY A 87 9.73 33.61 22.34
CA GLY A 87 8.34 33.74 21.94
C GLY A 87 8.12 34.61 20.70
N VAL A 88 9.17 35.04 19.99
CA VAL A 88 9.05 35.88 18.79
C VAL A 88 9.99 35.38 17.68
N LEU A 89 9.43 35.08 16.51
CA LEU A 89 10.20 34.74 15.31
C LEU A 89 10.09 35.85 14.27
N LYS A 90 11.25 36.39 13.87
CA LYS A 90 11.34 37.39 12.79
C LYS A 90 11.46 36.72 11.42
N LEU A 91 10.52 37.03 10.53
CA LEU A 91 10.47 36.54 9.15
C LEU A 91 10.40 37.72 8.18
N GLY A 92 11.57 38.24 7.82
CA GLY A 92 11.69 39.46 7.01
C GLY A 92 11.30 40.68 7.84
N SER A 93 10.34 41.47 7.35
CA SER A 93 9.77 42.60 8.07
C SER A 93 8.69 42.22 9.08
N ASN A 94 8.25 40.94 9.11
CA ASN A 94 7.19 40.47 9.99
C ASN A 94 7.77 39.86 11.27
N SER A 95 7.08 40.08 12.39
CA SER A 95 7.33 39.39 13.66
C SER A 95 6.12 38.54 13.99
N VAL A 96 6.31 37.24 14.17
CA VAL A 96 5.26 36.33 14.59
C VAL A 96 5.50 35.89 16.02
N ASN A 97 4.45 35.95 16.81
CA ASN A 97 4.41 35.65 18.23
C ASN A 97 4.10 34.17 18.48
N PHE A 98 4.75 33.59 19.47
CA PHE A 98 4.72 32.18 19.86
C PHE A 98 4.46 32.14 21.38
N PHE A 99 3.24 32.48 21.79
CA PHE A 99 2.88 32.61 23.19
C PHE A 99 1.71 31.72 23.60
N GLN A 100 1.55 31.65 24.91
CA GLN A 100 0.44 31.09 25.62
C GLN A 100 0.02 32.04 26.75
N GLY A 101 -1.28 32.19 27.00
CA GLY A 101 -1.86 33.02 28.06
C GLY A 101 -2.55 34.27 27.54
N THR A 102 -3.16 35.02 28.46
CA THR A 102 -3.79 36.33 28.14
C THR A 102 -2.73 37.40 27.88
N THR A 103 -3.13 38.53 27.31
CA THR A 103 -2.29 39.70 27.03
C THR A 103 -1.37 40.11 28.20
N ASP A 104 -1.85 39.95 29.44
CA ASP A 104 -1.15 40.39 30.64
C ASP A 104 -0.20 39.33 31.26
N ASN A 105 -0.23 38.08 30.79
CA ASN A 105 0.62 37.00 31.33
C ASN A 105 1.05 36.00 30.23
N ARG A 106 1.66 36.53 29.16
CA ARG A 106 2.17 35.73 28.03
C ARG A 106 3.46 35.00 28.41
N ALA A 107 3.47 33.68 28.25
CA ALA A 107 4.67 32.84 28.35
C ALA A 107 4.89 32.06 27.04
N PRO A 108 6.15 31.81 26.61
CA PRO A 108 6.42 30.85 25.54
C PRO A 108 5.93 29.46 25.95
N TYR A 109 5.18 28.77 25.08
CA TYR A 109 4.62 27.39 25.18
C TYR A 109 4.76 26.63 26.52
N GLN A 110 3.64 26.23 27.14
CA GLN A 110 3.64 25.50 28.43
C GLN A 110 4.14 24.06 28.31
N SER A 111 3.82 23.35 27.23
CA SER A 111 4.15 21.94 27.08
C SER A 111 5.12 21.74 25.92
N VAL A 112 6.32 21.24 26.26
CA VAL A 112 7.34 20.84 25.28
C VAL A 112 7.72 19.40 25.55
N SER A 113 7.87 18.62 24.48
CA SER A 113 8.33 17.24 24.56
C SER A 113 9.25 16.92 23.40
N VAL A 114 10.25 16.08 23.68
CA VAL A 114 11.10 15.45 22.68
C VAL A 114 10.84 13.95 22.65
N ASN A 115 10.49 13.47 21.46
CA ASN A 115 10.33 12.07 21.13
C ASN A 115 11.42 11.66 20.14
N THR A 116 12.11 10.56 20.41
CA THR A 116 13.21 10.06 19.58
C THR A 116 12.80 8.80 18.82
N ALA A 117 13.17 8.72 17.55
CA ALA A 117 12.87 7.57 16.68
C ALA A 117 11.40 7.10 16.75
N VAL A 118 10.48 8.07 16.71
CA VAL A 118 9.05 7.82 16.66
C VAL A 118 8.53 7.90 15.24
N THR A 119 7.35 7.33 15.01
CA THR A 119 6.63 7.57 13.75
C THR A 119 6.25 9.05 13.66
N ILE A 120 6.63 9.71 12.56
CA ILE A 120 6.36 11.12 12.30
C ILE A 120 5.32 11.27 11.20
N GLU A 121 4.38 12.19 11.42
CA GLU A 121 3.34 12.57 10.45
C GLU A 121 3.85 13.69 9.53
N PHE A 122 4.87 13.40 8.72
CA PHE A 122 5.48 14.37 7.83
C PHE A 122 5.66 13.83 6.41
N GLY A 123 5.13 14.57 5.43
CA GLY A 123 5.13 14.24 4.01
C GLY A 123 3.72 14.23 3.43
N SER A 124 3.64 14.31 2.09
CA SER A 124 2.35 14.30 1.37
C SER A 124 1.77 12.89 1.17
N ASP A 125 2.52 11.84 1.51
CA ASP A 125 2.08 10.46 1.34
C ASP A 125 1.62 9.87 2.68
N LYS A 126 0.30 9.85 2.88
CA LYS A 126 -0.35 9.30 4.08
C LYS A 126 -0.07 7.81 4.29
N ALA A 127 0.33 7.08 3.24
CA ALA A 127 0.63 5.65 3.34
C ALA A 127 2.04 5.37 3.87
N GLU A 128 2.94 6.36 3.83
CA GLU A 128 4.35 6.18 4.18
C GLU A 128 4.63 6.64 5.62
N ARG A 129 4.49 5.73 6.58
CA ARG A 129 4.98 5.95 7.95
C ARG A 129 6.50 6.16 7.92
N ARG A 130 6.96 7.31 8.38
CA ARG A 130 8.38 7.64 8.51
C ARG A 130 8.79 7.63 9.96
N VAL A 131 10.04 7.29 10.25
CA VAL A 131 10.61 7.40 11.58
C VAL A 131 11.51 8.62 11.65
N GLY A 132 11.47 9.35 12.77
CA GLY A 132 12.31 10.51 13.00
C GLY A 132 12.33 10.96 14.45
N HIS A 133 13.07 12.03 14.72
CA HIS A 133 12.99 12.74 15.99
C HIS A 133 11.98 13.88 15.85
N LEU A 134 11.19 14.07 16.90
CA LEU A 134 10.13 15.07 16.95
C LEU A 134 10.27 15.87 18.24
N LEU A 135 10.44 17.18 18.09
CA LEU A 135 10.18 18.11 19.17
C LEU A 135 8.82 18.75 18.92
N SER A 136 7.93 18.70 19.91
CA SER A 136 6.63 19.36 19.87
C SER A 136 6.51 20.34 21.01
N ALA A 137 6.09 21.56 20.70
CA ALA A 137 5.73 22.60 21.66
C ALA A 137 4.29 23.05 21.41
N TYR A 138 3.46 23.10 22.45
CA TYR A 138 2.03 23.41 22.36
C TYR A 138 1.67 24.66 23.15
N GLY A 139 0.83 25.50 22.56
CA GLY A 139 0.37 26.78 23.10
C GLY A 139 -1.12 26.79 23.39
N ASP A 140 -1.70 27.98 23.30
CA ASP A 140 -3.13 28.16 23.60
C ASP A 140 -4.03 27.35 22.66
N GLY A 141 -5.25 27.12 23.14
CA GLY A 141 -6.31 26.59 22.30
C GLY A 141 -6.55 27.53 21.11
N ARG A 142 -6.66 26.97 19.91
CA ARG A 142 -6.95 27.70 18.67
C ARG A 142 -8.23 28.54 18.78
N GLY A 143 -9.21 28.06 19.56
CA GLY A 143 -10.43 28.78 19.85
C GLY A 143 -10.20 30.15 20.49
N GLN A 144 -9.15 30.32 21.29
CA GLN A 144 -8.81 31.63 21.87
C GLN A 144 -8.37 32.62 20.79
N LEU A 145 -7.47 32.21 19.89
CA LEU A 145 -7.05 33.05 18.75
C LEU A 145 -8.23 33.39 17.83
N PHE A 146 -9.12 32.44 17.58
CA PHE A 146 -10.32 32.65 16.78
C PHE A 146 -11.30 33.63 17.45
N ASN A 147 -11.44 33.57 18.77
CA ASN A 147 -12.22 34.57 19.50
C ASN A 147 -11.61 35.97 19.42
N GLU A 148 -10.28 36.09 19.47
CA GLU A 148 -9.57 37.38 19.37
C GLU A 148 -9.79 38.07 18.01
N ILE A 149 -9.84 37.30 16.92
CA ILE A 149 -10.16 37.84 15.59
C ILE A 149 -11.67 37.96 15.33
N GLY A 150 -12.52 37.56 16.28
CA GLY A 150 -13.96 37.58 16.13
C GLY A 150 -14.49 36.69 14.99
N MET A 151 -13.76 35.63 14.64
CA MET A 151 -14.05 34.78 13.48
C MET A 151 -13.88 33.30 13.83
N GLY A 152 -14.85 32.48 13.45
CA GLY A 152 -14.79 31.03 13.66
C GLY A 152 -13.85 30.31 12.69
N GLU A 153 -13.40 29.12 13.07
CA GLU A 153 -12.54 28.26 12.24
C GLU A 153 -13.16 27.98 10.84
N SER A 154 -14.48 27.82 10.79
CA SER A 154 -15.21 27.58 9.54
C SER A 154 -15.21 28.78 8.59
N GLU A 155 -15.30 29.99 9.15
CA GLU A 155 -15.29 31.24 8.37
C GLU A 155 -13.91 31.49 7.77
N LEU A 156 -12.86 31.31 8.55
CA LEU A 156 -11.48 31.36 8.05
C LEU A 156 -11.22 30.28 7.00
N GLY A 157 -11.77 29.07 7.21
CA GLY A 157 -11.75 28.01 6.21
C GLY A 157 -12.42 28.41 4.89
N ASN A 158 -13.51 29.19 4.95
CA ASN A 158 -14.19 29.70 3.77
C ASN A 158 -13.41 30.83 3.07
N GLU A 159 -12.69 31.68 3.80
CA GLU A 159 -11.76 32.64 3.18
C GLU A 159 -10.70 31.93 2.34
N LEU A 160 -10.12 30.86 2.88
CA LEU A 160 -9.11 30.04 2.20
C LEU A 160 -9.65 29.36 0.94
N ARG A 161 -10.92 28.92 0.96
CA ARG A 161 -11.61 28.32 -0.20
C ARG A 161 -11.96 29.35 -1.29
N ARG A 162 -11.95 30.65 -0.99
CA ARG A 162 -12.26 31.73 -1.94
C ARG A 162 -11.05 32.35 -2.63
N LEU A 163 -9.83 31.98 -2.23
CA LEU A 163 -8.61 32.43 -2.91
C LEU A 163 -8.58 31.96 -4.36
N ASP A 164 -7.92 32.72 -5.25
CA ASP A 164 -7.69 32.33 -6.66
C ASP A 164 -7.11 30.92 -6.81
N ARG A 165 -6.36 30.49 -5.78
CA ARG A 165 -5.91 29.11 -5.60
C ARG A 165 -6.52 28.62 -4.29
N PRO A 166 -7.69 27.97 -4.36
CA PRO A 166 -8.43 27.61 -3.17
C PRO A 166 -7.70 26.52 -2.39
N TRP A 167 -7.85 26.58 -1.06
CA TRP A 167 -7.41 25.52 -0.15
C TRP A 167 -8.63 24.96 0.55
N ASP A 168 -8.63 23.66 0.87
CA ASP A 168 -9.71 23.05 1.64
C ASP A 168 -9.59 23.39 3.13
N GLY A 169 -9.77 24.68 3.43
CA GLY A 169 -9.63 25.25 4.76
C GLY A 169 -8.25 24.99 5.39
N LEU A 170 -8.24 24.91 6.73
CA LEU A 170 -7.02 24.68 7.50
C LEU A 170 -6.49 23.25 7.36
N ASP A 171 -7.34 22.26 7.08
CA ASP A 171 -6.90 20.88 6.81
C ASP A 171 -6.04 20.83 5.54
N GLY A 172 -6.51 21.48 4.46
CA GLY A 172 -5.74 21.58 3.23
C GLY A 172 -4.40 22.31 3.41
N LEU A 173 -4.33 23.33 4.27
CA LEU A 173 -3.07 23.98 4.63
C LEU A 173 -2.15 23.04 5.43
N ALA A 174 -2.68 22.33 6.43
CA ALA A 174 -1.87 21.38 7.19
C ALA A 174 -1.29 20.29 6.27
N GLU A 175 -2.11 19.74 5.39
CA GLU A 175 -1.70 18.66 4.48
C GLU A 175 -0.73 19.14 3.40
N HIS A 176 -1.09 20.18 2.66
CA HIS A 176 -0.37 20.53 1.43
C HIS A 176 0.65 21.66 1.61
N PHE A 177 0.49 22.50 2.64
CA PHE A 177 1.46 23.55 2.97
C PHE A 177 2.43 23.07 4.05
N LEU A 178 1.94 22.71 5.24
CA LEU A 178 2.81 22.26 6.34
C LEU A 178 3.40 20.86 6.08
N GLY A 179 2.70 20.02 5.32
CA GLY A 179 3.14 18.65 5.03
C GLY A 179 2.81 17.67 6.16
N ARG A 180 1.73 17.90 6.91
CA ARG A 180 1.24 17.02 7.98
C ARG A 180 0.03 16.22 7.54
N THR A 181 -0.10 14.98 8.00
CA THR A 181 -1.29 14.17 7.67
C THR A 181 -2.54 14.59 8.44
N SER A 182 -2.37 15.32 9.55
CA SER A 182 -3.46 15.85 10.38
C SER A 182 -3.09 17.23 10.96
N ARG A 183 -4.11 18.03 11.33
CA ARG A 183 -3.93 19.27 12.11
C ARG A 183 -3.53 19.00 13.58
N GLY A 184 -3.65 17.76 14.05
CA GLY A 184 -3.53 17.43 15.47
C GLY A 184 -4.65 18.06 16.32
N ASN A 185 -4.36 18.28 17.60
CA ASN A 185 -5.31 18.74 18.61
C ASN A 185 -5.82 20.19 18.37
N HIS A 186 -6.71 20.67 19.24
CA HIS A 186 -7.24 22.04 19.21
C HIS A 186 -6.25 23.11 19.72
N GLN A 187 -4.94 22.86 19.72
CA GLN A 187 -3.92 23.78 20.22
C GLN A 187 -3.07 24.34 19.08
N CYS A 188 -2.55 25.54 19.29
CA CYS A 188 -1.49 26.10 18.47
C CYS A 188 -0.19 25.34 18.76
N PHE A 189 0.65 25.11 17.75
CA PHE A 189 1.86 24.31 17.95
C PHE A 189 3.06 24.77 17.13
N VAL A 190 4.23 24.34 17.61
CA VAL A 190 5.46 24.23 16.82
C VAL A 190 5.96 22.81 16.87
N GLU A 191 6.28 22.26 15.70
CA GLU A 191 6.97 20.99 15.61
C GLU A 191 8.28 21.14 14.86
N VAL A 192 9.33 20.52 15.39
CA VAL A 192 10.60 20.35 14.71
C VAL A 192 10.75 18.87 14.38
N VAL A 193 10.75 18.55 13.10
CA VAL A 193 10.77 17.19 12.58
C VAL A 193 12.15 16.92 11.99
N ALA A 194 12.83 15.89 12.48
CA ALA A 194 14.12 15.44 11.98
C ALA A 194 14.00 13.99 11.45
N PRO A 195 13.65 13.80 10.17
CA PRO A 195 13.44 12.48 9.59
C PRO A 195 14.72 11.67 9.55
N LEU A 196 14.64 10.39 9.93
CA LEU A 196 15.69 9.40 9.71
C LEU A 196 15.40 8.68 8.38
N ASP A 197 15.65 9.39 7.27
CA ASP A 197 15.26 8.98 5.91
C ASP A 197 15.97 7.70 5.43
N ALA A 198 15.49 6.53 5.84
CA ALA A 198 15.85 5.23 5.31
C ALA A 198 14.72 4.21 5.50
N ARG A 199 14.48 3.37 4.49
CA ARG A 199 13.42 2.34 4.51
C ARG A 199 13.69 1.20 3.54
N PHE A 200 12.93 0.13 3.67
CA PHE A 200 12.88 -0.95 2.70
C PHE A 200 12.04 -0.55 1.48
N SER A 201 12.59 -0.75 0.29
CA SER A 201 11.81 -0.75 -0.95
C SER A 201 11.08 -2.09 -1.04
N LYS A 202 9.90 -2.18 -0.42
CA LYS A 202 9.17 -3.45 -0.17
C LYS A 202 9.06 -4.34 -1.42
N ASP A 203 8.73 -3.76 -2.57
CA ASP A 203 8.56 -4.49 -3.84
C ASP A 203 9.86 -5.12 -4.38
N LEU A 204 11.02 -4.63 -3.92
CA LEU A 204 12.34 -5.14 -4.30
C LEU A 204 12.88 -6.16 -3.28
N CYS A 205 12.29 -6.21 -2.09
CA CYS A 205 12.68 -7.15 -1.03
C CYS A 205 12.00 -8.50 -1.25
N ARG A 206 12.80 -9.57 -1.31
CA ARG A 206 12.29 -10.94 -1.44
C ARG A 206 13.28 -11.93 -0.86
N MET A 207 12.78 -13.06 -0.40
CA MET A 207 13.61 -14.13 0.13
C MET A 207 13.39 -15.43 -0.66
N ARG A 208 14.49 -16.13 -0.90
CA ARG A 208 14.56 -17.56 -1.24
C ARG A 208 15.13 -18.28 -0.01
N SER A 209 14.98 -19.60 0.06
CA SER A 209 15.36 -20.39 1.25
C SER A 209 16.75 -20.04 1.80
N ASN A 210 17.75 -19.76 0.96
CA ASN A 210 19.14 -19.46 1.34
C ASN A 210 19.67 -18.08 0.88
N GLU A 211 18.83 -17.20 0.34
CA GLU A 211 19.24 -15.90 -0.18
C GLU A 211 18.15 -14.87 0.05
N ILE A 212 18.54 -13.68 0.49
CA ILE A 212 17.66 -12.51 0.56
C ILE A 212 18.11 -11.52 -0.52
N VAL A 213 17.16 -10.99 -1.27
CA VAL A 213 17.33 -9.76 -2.05
C VAL A 213 16.77 -8.63 -1.21
N CYS A 214 17.61 -7.66 -0.87
CA CYS A 214 17.23 -6.48 -0.10
C CYS A 214 17.19 -5.27 -1.04
N GLY A 215 16.05 -4.60 -1.11
CA GLY A 215 15.94 -3.25 -1.68
C GLY A 215 15.85 -2.22 -0.57
N LEU A 216 16.72 -1.22 -0.58
CA LEU A 216 16.75 -0.12 0.38
C LEU A 216 16.66 1.21 -0.36
N GLU A 217 15.99 2.18 0.26
CA GLU A 217 16.07 3.57 -0.15
C GLU A 217 16.33 4.50 1.04
N CYS A 218 17.13 5.53 0.84
CA CYS A 218 17.51 6.47 1.89
C CYS A 218 17.98 7.83 1.36
N SER A 219 18.15 8.80 2.27
CA SER A 219 18.83 10.06 1.96
C SER A 219 20.36 9.87 1.84
N THR A 220 21.03 10.80 1.16
CA THR A 220 22.49 10.72 0.96
C THR A 220 23.27 10.71 2.28
N GLY A 221 22.84 11.48 3.28
CA GLY A 221 23.46 11.51 4.61
C GLY A 221 23.30 10.21 5.40
N ALA A 222 22.24 9.44 5.13
CA ALA A 222 21.92 8.21 5.87
C ALA A 222 22.80 7.02 5.45
N VAL A 223 23.26 6.95 4.19
CA VAL A 223 23.98 5.79 3.63
C VAL A 223 25.09 5.25 4.53
N ARG A 224 25.90 6.14 5.11
CA ARG A 224 27.06 5.74 5.94
C ARG A 224 26.69 5.24 7.33
N GLN A 225 25.45 5.47 7.75
CA GLN A 225 24.94 5.16 9.09
C GLN A 225 23.97 3.97 9.08
N LEU A 226 23.65 3.43 7.90
CA LEU A 226 22.72 2.33 7.79
C LEU A 226 23.29 1.07 8.44
N ARG A 227 22.43 0.41 9.21
CA ARG A 227 22.67 -0.93 9.74
C ARG A 227 21.48 -1.80 9.36
N LEU A 228 21.76 -3.00 8.86
CA LEU A 228 20.75 -3.98 8.51
C LEU A 228 20.98 -5.21 9.37
N THR A 229 19.95 -5.64 10.09
CA THR A 229 19.99 -6.84 10.93
C THR A 229 18.93 -7.82 10.46
N CYS A 230 19.25 -9.11 10.51
CA CYS A 230 18.35 -10.20 10.18
C CYS A 230 18.15 -11.09 11.40
N VAL A 231 16.88 -11.38 11.73
CA VAL A 231 16.47 -12.29 12.81
C VAL A 231 15.47 -13.30 12.26
N GLY A 232 15.59 -14.59 12.61
CA GLY A 232 14.65 -15.62 12.17
C GLY A 232 15.05 -16.99 12.67
N HIS A 233 14.48 -18.04 12.08
CA HIS A 233 14.83 -19.42 12.39
C HIS A 233 15.20 -20.17 11.11
N THR A 234 16.28 -20.95 11.18
CA THR A 234 16.67 -21.87 10.12
C THR A 234 15.64 -23.00 9.98
N LEU A 235 15.67 -23.74 8.86
CA LEU A 235 14.82 -24.92 8.65
C LEU A 235 14.99 -25.99 9.74
N LYS A 236 16.16 -26.01 10.40
CA LYS A 236 16.47 -26.92 11.53
C LYS A 236 16.07 -26.34 12.90
N GLY A 237 15.31 -25.25 12.95
CA GLY A 237 14.86 -24.60 14.18
C GLY A 237 15.92 -23.78 14.93
N ARG A 238 17.15 -23.68 14.42
CA ARG A 238 18.20 -22.85 15.05
C ARG A 238 17.92 -21.37 14.83
N LEU A 239 18.15 -20.54 15.86
CA LEU A 239 18.08 -19.09 15.76
C LEU A 239 19.09 -18.57 14.72
N LEU A 240 18.60 -17.75 13.78
CA LEU A 240 19.38 -16.97 12.85
C LEU A 240 19.35 -15.52 13.33
N GLN A 241 20.49 -15.00 13.79
CA GLN A 241 20.64 -13.59 14.18
C GLN A 241 21.98 -13.07 13.68
N ARG A 242 21.97 -12.06 12.81
CA ARG A 242 23.21 -11.47 12.27
C ARG A 242 23.03 -10.08 11.70
N SER A 243 24.11 -9.30 11.72
CA SER A 243 24.24 -8.08 10.94
C SER A 243 24.55 -8.39 9.48
N ILE A 244 24.00 -7.59 8.57
CA ILE A 244 24.19 -7.70 7.13
C ILE A 244 24.98 -6.48 6.66
N ALA A 245 26.08 -6.73 5.96
CA ALA A 245 26.84 -5.67 5.33
C ALA A 245 26.06 -5.07 4.14
N ILE A 246 25.86 -3.75 4.18
CA ILE A 246 25.24 -3.00 3.08
C ILE A 246 26.34 -2.55 2.11
N PRO A 247 26.27 -2.89 0.82
CA PRO A 247 27.29 -2.48 -0.13
C PRO A 247 27.35 -0.95 -0.28
N LYS A 248 28.58 -0.39 -0.21
CA LYS A 248 28.79 1.07 -0.28
C LYS A 248 28.70 1.65 -1.70
N ARG A 249 28.83 0.81 -2.74
CA ARG A 249 28.99 1.24 -4.15
C ARG A 249 27.76 0.99 -5.05
N SER A 250 26.64 0.52 -4.50
CA SER A 250 25.46 0.12 -5.28
C SER A 250 24.32 1.13 -5.29
N TRP A 251 24.55 2.34 -4.80
CA TRP A 251 23.52 3.37 -4.66
C TRP A 251 23.29 4.15 -5.95
N LYS A 252 22.04 4.23 -6.39
CA LYS A 252 21.60 5.00 -7.56
C LYS A 252 20.66 6.11 -7.11
N LYS A 253 20.85 7.32 -7.64
CA LYS A 253 19.97 8.46 -7.33
C LYS A 253 18.68 8.38 -8.14
N ARG A 254 17.53 8.41 -7.46
CA ARG A 254 16.19 8.48 -8.06
C ARG A 254 15.84 9.92 -8.45
N LYS A 255 14.80 10.07 -9.29
CA LYS A 255 14.22 11.39 -9.63
C LYS A 255 13.73 12.16 -8.40
N THR A 256 13.33 11.45 -7.34
CA THR A 256 12.91 12.02 -6.05
C THR A 256 14.07 12.62 -5.25
N GLY A 257 15.33 12.36 -5.64
CA GLY A 257 16.52 12.78 -4.92
C GLY A 257 17.03 11.76 -3.90
N LEU A 258 16.22 10.75 -3.54
CA LEU A 258 16.63 9.62 -2.70
C LEU A 258 17.62 8.71 -3.43
N LEU A 259 18.42 7.98 -2.66
CA LEU A 259 19.29 6.91 -3.15
C LEU A 259 18.60 5.57 -2.97
N GLU A 260 18.68 4.70 -3.97
CA GLU A 260 18.16 3.33 -3.95
C GLU A 260 19.31 2.34 -4.16
N SER A 261 19.29 1.21 -3.46
CA SER A 261 20.26 0.13 -3.60
C SER A 261 19.57 -1.21 -3.47
N THR A 262 19.91 -2.13 -4.39
CA THR A 262 19.44 -3.52 -4.36
C THR A 262 20.64 -4.45 -4.35
N PHE A 263 20.66 -5.39 -3.41
CA PHE A 263 21.75 -6.34 -3.28
C PHE A 263 21.28 -7.68 -2.69
N LYS A 264 22.14 -8.69 -2.84
CA LYS A 264 21.87 -10.06 -2.42
C LYS A 264 22.68 -10.41 -1.18
N VAL A 265 22.08 -11.23 -0.33
CA VAL A 265 22.64 -11.64 0.95
C VAL A 265 22.42 -13.14 1.13
N ALA A 266 23.49 -13.92 1.12
CA ALA A 266 23.42 -15.34 1.43
C ALA A 266 23.08 -15.55 2.92
N ILE A 267 22.10 -16.40 3.23
CA ILE A 267 21.70 -16.77 4.58
C ILE A 267 21.62 -18.29 4.72
N PRO A 268 21.76 -18.85 5.94
CA PRO A 268 21.37 -20.24 6.19
C PRO A 268 19.91 -20.48 5.79
N ALA A 269 19.62 -21.72 5.37
CA ALA A 269 18.27 -22.09 4.93
C ALA A 269 17.23 -21.76 6.01
N ALA A 270 16.25 -20.90 5.70
CA ALA A 270 15.21 -20.44 6.63
C ALA A 270 13.83 -20.36 5.95
N LYS A 271 12.74 -20.50 6.72
CA LYS A 271 11.36 -20.33 6.20
C LYS A 271 10.95 -18.87 6.12
N SER A 272 11.37 -18.09 7.11
CA SER A 272 11.10 -16.66 7.19
C SER A 272 12.18 -15.97 8.00
N VAL A 273 12.36 -14.68 7.74
CA VAL A 273 13.24 -13.78 8.47
C VAL A 273 12.57 -12.41 8.63
N SER A 274 12.84 -11.76 9.74
CA SER A 274 12.58 -10.35 9.97
C SER A 274 13.85 -9.57 9.71
N LEU A 275 13.75 -8.55 8.85
CA LEU A 275 14.80 -7.58 8.61
C LEU A 275 14.48 -6.29 9.34
N PHE A 276 15.49 -5.76 10.03
CA PHE A 276 15.43 -4.49 10.74
C PHE A 276 16.44 -3.55 10.12
N LEU A 277 15.95 -2.40 9.66
CA LEU A 277 16.78 -1.31 9.16
C LEU A 277 16.92 -0.27 10.26
N ALA A 278 18.16 0.16 10.50
CA ALA A 278 18.47 1.21 11.44
C ALA A 278 19.34 2.30 10.81
N VAL A 279 19.20 3.52 11.30
CA VAL A 279 20.09 4.65 11.04
C VAL A 279 20.79 4.97 12.36
N SER A 280 22.11 4.79 12.39
CA SER A 280 22.88 4.79 13.65
C SER A 280 22.36 3.71 14.62
N GLU A 281 21.81 4.09 15.77
CA GLU A 281 21.20 3.20 16.77
C GLU A 281 19.68 3.10 16.69
N PHE A 282 19.04 3.91 15.85
CA PHE A 282 17.59 4.01 15.77
C PHE A 282 17.03 3.05 14.71
N SER A 283 16.14 2.15 15.12
CA SER A 283 15.37 1.32 14.20
C SER A 283 14.36 2.19 13.45
N VAL A 284 14.45 2.19 12.12
CA VAL A 284 13.62 3.06 11.25
C VAL A 284 12.61 2.31 10.41
N ASP A 285 12.86 1.03 10.14
CA ASP A 285 11.94 0.22 9.35
C ASP A 285 12.11 -1.28 9.65
N ARG A 286 11.04 -2.05 9.39
CA ARG A 286 11.01 -3.50 9.53
C ARG A 286 10.24 -4.11 8.36
N ILE A 287 10.79 -5.18 7.81
CA ILE A 287 10.06 -6.05 6.88
C ILE A 287 10.22 -7.51 7.30
N ASP A 288 9.11 -8.24 7.29
CA ASP A 288 9.11 -9.68 7.45
C ASP A 288 9.08 -10.31 6.07
N LEU A 289 10.11 -11.09 5.75
CA LEU A 289 10.21 -11.85 4.52
C LEU A 289 10.00 -13.31 4.87
N ALA A 290 8.92 -13.90 4.35
CA ALA A 290 8.94 -15.32 4.14
C ALA A 290 9.88 -15.58 2.97
N ALA A 291 10.65 -16.67 3.01
CA ALA A 291 11.04 -17.27 1.74
C ALA A 291 9.74 -17.36 0.94
N ASN A 292 9.80 -17.07 -0.34
CA ASN A 292 8.94 -17.77 -1.25
C ASN A 292 9.34 -19.24 -1.08
N VAL A 293 8.83 -19.86 -0.03
CA VAL A 293 8.45 -21.24 0.00
C VAL A 293 7.29 -21.23 -1.00
N SER A 294 7.61 -21.05 -2.29
CA SER A 294 7.36 -22.16 -3.19
C SER A 294 7.94 -23.37 -2.47
N SER A 295 7.17 -23.95 -1.54
CA SER A 295 7.40 -25.32 -1.13
C SER A 295 7.28 -26.20 -2.37
N GLY A 296 6.80 -25.66 -3.51
CA GLY A 296 6.12 -26.44 -4.52
C GLY A 296 4.88 -27.09 -3.90
N VAL A 297 4.40 -26.58 -2.75
CA VAL A 297 3.30 -27.19 -2.03
C VAL A 297 2.31 -26.12 -1.63
N ASN A 298 1.15 -26.16 -2.27
CA ASN A 298 0.05 -25.24 -2.11
C ASN A 298 -0.64 -25.50 -0.78
N SER A 299 -0.69 -24.51 0.12
CA SER A 299 -1.23 -24.71 1.47
C SER A 299 -2.69 -25.17 1.47
N ARG A 300 -3.48 -24.77 0.46
CA ARG A 300 -4.85 -25.28 0.28
C ARG A 300 -4.85 -26.76 -0.06
N VAL A 301 -3.92 -27.19 -0.92
CA VAL A 301 -3.72 -28.62 -1.25
C VAL A 301 -3.24 -29.40 -0.03
N VAL A 302 -2.25 -28.90 0.72
CA VAL A 302 -1.78 -29.55 1.97
C VAL A 302 -2.91 -29.74 2.95
N GLY A 303 -3.63 -28.66 3.26
CA GLY A 303 -4.72 -28.70 4.24
C GLY A 303 -5.85 -29.63 3.79
N TYR A 304 -6.10 -29.71 2.49
CA TYR A 304 -7.13 -30.59 1.95
C TYR A 304 -6.69 -32.07 1.90
N GLN A 305 -5.41 -32.35 1.65
CA GLN A 305 -4.84 -33.70 1.65
C GLN A 305 -4.88 -34.39 3.02
N GLU A 306 -5.02 -33.63 4.11
CA GLU A 306 -5.26 -34.19 5.45
C GLU A 306 -6.55 -35.03 5.51
N PHE A 307 -7.56 -34.67 4.70
CA PHE A 307 -8.85 -35.35 4.66
C PHE A 307 -9.06 -36.19 3.39
N ASP A 308 -8.32 -35.87 2.33
CA ASP A 308 -8.38 -36.56 1.04
C ASP A 308 -6.95 -36.89 0.56
N PRO A 309 -6.32 -37.94 1.11
CA PRO A 309 -4.97 -38.34 0.73
C PRO A 309 -4.85 -38.54 -0.78
N GLU A 310 -3.79 -37.99 -1.37
CA GLU A 310 -3.57 -37.98 -2.82
C GLU A 310 -4.68 -37.30 -3.66
N LEU A 311 -5.64 -36.61 -3.04
CA LEU A 311 -6.81 -36.05 -3.71
C LEU A 311 -7.66 -37.13 -4.41
N ALA A 312 -7.70 -38.35 -3.86
CA ALA A 312 -8.35 -39.50 -4.47
C ALA A 312 -9.88 -39.31 -4.60
N LEU A 313 -10.53 -38.79 -3.55
CA LEU A 313 -11.96 -38.52 -3.55
C LEU A 313 -12.30 -37.39 -4.52
N LEU A 314 -11.54 -36.29 -4.50
CA LEU A 314 -11.70 -35.19 -5.46
C LEU A 314 -11.59 -35.70 -6.90
N THR A 315 -10.56 -36.49 -7.21
CA THR A 315 -10.33 -37.04 -8.55
C THR A 315 -11.48 -37.96 -8.99
N ALA A 316 -12.01 -38.79 -8.07
CA ALA A 316 -13.16 -39.63 -8.36
C ALA A 316 -14.45 -38.81 -8.62
N GLN A 317 -14.69 -37.75 -7.84
CA GLN A 317 -15.86 -36.89 -7.98
C GLN A 317 -15.82 -36.01 -9.23
N LEU A 318 -14.63 -35.68 -9.74
CA LEU A 318 -14.44 -35.01 -11.04
C LEU A 318 -14.73 -35.95 -12.22
N ARG A 319 -14.88 -37.26 -12.01
CA ARG A 319 -15.16 -38.27 -13.03
C ARG A 319 -16.41 -39.09 -12.69
N PRO A 320 -17.58 -38.45 -12.52
CA PRO A 320 -18.81 -39.16 -12.23
C PRO A 320 -19.23 -40.06 -13.40
N PRO A 321 -19.99 -41.14 -13.15
CA PRO A 321 -20.68 -41.86 -14.21
C PRO A 321 -21.61 -40.91 -14.99
N GLN A 322 -21.67 -41.05 -16.31
CA GLN A 322 -22.46 -40.18 -17.19
C GLN A 322 -23.93 -40.08 -16.73
N GLY A 323 -24.44 -38.85 -16.62
CA GLY A 323 -25.82 -38.58 -16.21
C GLY A 323 -26.15 -38.86 -14.75
N LYS A 324 -25.15 -39.04 -13.88
CA LYS A 324 -25.32 -39.22 -12.43
C LYS A 324 -24.36 -38.30 -11.67
N GLY A 325 -24.73 -37.93 -10.44
CA GLY A 325 -23.82 -37.25 -9.52
C GLY A 325 -23.51 -35.79 -9.86
N GLU A 326 -24.39 -35.09 -10.56
CA GLU A 326 -24.23 -33.66 -10.95
C GLU A 326 -23.80 -32.78 -9.77
N ASN A 327 -24.52 -32.88 -8.64
CA ASN A 327 -24.20 -32.10 -7.43
C ASN A 327 -22.81 -32.41 -6.84
N LEU A 328 -22.31 -33.65 -6.97
CA LEU A 328 -20.97 -34.01 -6.50
C LEU A 328 -19.90 -33.49 -7.45
N PHE A 329 -20.16 -33.52 -8.75
CA PHE A 329 -19.28 -32.98 -9.78
C PHE A 329 -19.11 -31.46 -9.62
N GLU A 330 -20.19 -30.72 -9.43
CA GLU A 330 -20.16 -29.27 -9.17
C GLU A 330 -19.32 -28.93 -7.92
N LYS A 331 -19.55 -29.64 -6.82
CA LYS A 331 -18.76 -29.51 -5.58
C LYS A 331 -17.27 -29.76 -5.83
N ALA A 332 -16.95 -30.77 -6.63
CA ALA A 332 -15.57 -31.13 -6.95
C ALA A 332 -14.90 -30.07 -7.82
N VAL A 333 -15.60 -29.50 -8.81
CA VAL A 333 -15.10 -28.39 -9.63
C VAL A 333 -14.86 -27.14 -8.78
N ALA A 334 -15.82 -26.77 -7.92
CA ALA A 334 -15.67 -25.64 -7.01
C ALA A 334 -14.41 -25.77 -6.14
N ARG A 335 -14.19 -26.99 -5.64
CA ARG A 335 -13.04 -27.32 -4.81
C ARG A 335 -11.73 -27.29 -5.60
N LEU A 336 -11.70 -27.84 -6.81
CA LEU A 336 -10.53 -27.76 -7.69
C LEU A 336 -10.14 -26.30 -7.95
N PHE A 337 -11.10 -25.43 -8.26
CA PHE A 337 -10.84 -24.01 -8.49
C PHE A 337 -10.33 -23.29 -7.24
N HIS A 338 -10.88 -23.62 -6.07
CA HIS A 338 -10.33 -23.15 -4.79
C HIS A 338 -8.88 -23.59 -4.60
N LEU A 339 -8.57 -24.86 -4.87
CA LEU A 339 -7.19 -25.39 -4.81
C LEU A 339 -6.28 -24.69 -5.83
N CYS A 340 -6.78 -24.29 -7.01
CA CYS A 340 -6.05 -23.45 -7.98
C CYS A 340 -5.84 -22.00 -7.52
N GLY A 341 -6.27 -21.62 -6.31
CA GLY A 341 -6.01 -20.30 -5.74
C GLY A 341 -7.10 -19.26 -6.00
N PHE A 342 -8.21 -19.65 -6.64
CA PHE A 342 -9.34 -18.75 -6.84
C PHE A 342 -10.24 -18.65 -5.60
N ALA A 343 -10.86 -17.50 -5.40
CA ALA A 343 -11.99 -17.37 -4.48
C ALA A 343 -13.25 -17.87 -5.21
N THR A 344 -13.80 -19.00 -4.76
CA THR A 344 -14.88 -19.70 -5.46
C THR A 344 -16.12 -19.74 -4.58
N ASP A 345 -17.26 -19.33 -5.15
CA ASP A 345 -18.58 -19.42 -4.55
C ASP A 345 -19.45 -20.40 -5.35
N SER A 346 -20.28 -21.19 -4.67
CA SER A 346 -21.08 -22.27 -5.27
C SER A 346 -22.54 -22.14 -4.86
N PHE A 347 -23.43 -22.12 -5.85
CA PHE A 347 -24.87 -21.93 -5.67
C PHE A 347 -25.67 -23.24 -5.80
N ALA A 348 -24.98 -24.38 -5.89
CA ALA A 348 -25.54 -25.69 -6.15
C ALA A 348 -26.56 -26.20 -5.09
N PHE A 349 -26.73 -25.50 -3.95
CA PHE A 349 -27.57 -25.95 -2.83
C PHE A 349 -28.62 -24.94 -2.37
N GLU A 350 -28.77 -23.84 -3.09
CA GLU A 350 -29.63 -22.74 -2.65
C GLU A 350 -30.84 -22.64 -3.59
N ASP A 351 -31.99 -23.12 -3.12
CA ASP A 351 -33.25 -23.13 -3.89
C ASP A 351 -33.71 -21.72 -4.28
N GLU A 352 -33.30 -20.72 -3.52
CA GLU A 352 -33.52 -19.30 -3.76
C GLU A 352 -32.74 -18.77 -4.97
N PHE A 353 -31.67 -19.47 -5.39
CA PHE A 353 -30.76 -19.06 -6.47
C PHE A 353 -30.92 -19.89 -7.76
N LYS A 354 -32.12 -20.41 -8.06
CA LYS A 354 -32.41 -21.20 -9.29
C LYS A 354 -31.96 -20.57 -10.62
N ASN A 355 -31.78 -19.26 -10.67
CA ASN A 355 -31.34 -18.53 -11.86
C ASN A 355 -29.85 -18.14 -11.85
N ALA A 356 -29.13 -18.40 -10.76
CA ALA A 356 -27.69 -18.19 -10.65
C ALA A 356 -26.91 -19.17 -11.52
N PRO A 357 -25.65 -18.86 -11.88
CA PRO A 357 -24.71 -19.87 -12.37
C PRO A 357 -24.36 -20.86 -11.27
N ASP A 358 -23.85 -22.04 -11.62
CA ASP A 358 -23.46 -23.05 -10.63
C ASP A 358 -22.32 -22.53 -9.74
N LEU A 359 -21.32 -21.88 -10.35
CA LEU A 359 -20.19 -21.28 -9.63
C LEU A 359 -19.88 -19.86 -10.11
N ILE A 360 -19.40 -19.03 -9.18
CA ILE A 360 -18.71 -17.78 -9.50
C ILE A 360 -17.30 -17.83 -8.92
N VAL A 361 -16.32 -17.53 -9.77
CA VAL A 361 -14.91 -17.73 -9.46
C VAL A 361 -14.17 -16.41 -9.65
N TYR A 362 -13.54 -15.91 -8.59
CA TYR A 362 -12.82 -14.65 -8.58
C TYR A 362 -11.32 -14.90 -8.53
N SER A 363 -10.60 -14.22 -9.43
CA SER A 363 -9.15 -14.06 -9.36
C SER A 363 -8.84 -12.60 -9.07
N SER A 364 -8.51 -12.30 -7.80
CA SER A 364 -8.11 -10.96 -7.37
C SER A 364 -6.81 -10.52 -8.03
N GLU A 365 -5.85 -11.44 -8.19
CA GLU A 365 -4.58 -11.19 -8.85
C GLU A 365 -4.75 -10.87 -10.35
N ALA A 366 -5.74 -11.49 -11.02
CA ALA A 366 -5.99 -11.28 -12.45
C ALA A 366 -7.01 -10.18 -12.73
N ASN A 367 -7.63 -9.61 -11.69
CA ASN A 367 -8.83 -8.78 -11.82
C ASN A 367 -9.88 -9.41 -12.76
N THR A 368 -10.16 -10.72 -12.58
CA THR A 368 -10.98 -11.53 -13.50
C THR A 368 -12.04 -12.32 -12.73
N VAL A 369 -13.23 -12.46 -13.33
CA VAL A 369 -14.35 -13.26 -12.83
C VAL A 369 -14.73 -14.32 -13.86
N PHE A 370 -14.88 -15.57 -13.44
CA PHE A 370 -15.44 -16.64 -14.25
C PHE A 370 -16.85 -16.99 -13.78
N VAL A 371 -17.80 -16.91 -14.70
CA VAL A 371 -19.18 -17.35 -14.51
C VAL A 371 -19.26 -18.76 -15.05
N THR A 372 -19.51 -19.74 -14.18
CA THR A 372 -19.27 -21.15 -14.51
C THR A 372 -20.54 -21.98 -14.42
N GLU A 373 -20.77 -22.83 -15.42
CA GLU A 373 -21.75 -23.93 -15.39
C GLU A 373 -21.02 -25.27 -15.45
N CYS A 374 -21.56 -26.27 -14.78
CA CYS A 374 -21.10 -27.65 -14.80
C CYS A 374 -22.11 -28.53 -15.55
N THR A 375 -21.63 -29.57 -16.22
CA THR A 375 -22.50 -30.55 -16.89
C THR A 375 -21.88 -31.93 -16.89
N THR A 376 -22.72 -32.96 -16.71
CA THR A 376 -22.29 -34.37 -16.85
C THR A 376 -22.74 -35.01 -18.16
N GLY A 377 -23.41 -34.25 -19.01
CA GLY A 377 -23.87 -34.63 -20.35
C GLY A 377 -23.41 -33.65 -21.44
N PRO A 378 -23.93 -33.79 -22.67
CA PRO A 378 -23.59 -32.92 -23.81
C PRO A 378 -23.74 -31.43 -23.49
N LEU A 379 -22.92 -30.57 -24.10
CA LEU A 379 -22.92 -29.13 -23.84
C LEU A 379 -24.25 -28.49 -24.25
N ALA A 380 -24.81 -28.95 -25.38
CA ALA A 380 -26.11 -28.58 -25.91
C ALA A 380 -27.12 -29.70 -25.65
N SER A 381 -27.45 -29.96 -24.39
CA SER A 381 -28.77 -30.52 -24.10
C SER A 381 -29.85 -29.60 -24.72
N HIS A 382 -31.03 -30.13 -25.07
CA HIS A 382 -32.15 -29.46 -25.78
C HIS A 382 -32.67 -28.13 -25.15
N SER A 383 -32.01 -27.60 -24.11
CA SER A 383 -32.43 -26.50 -23.25
C SER A 383 -31.65 -25.18 -23.44
N GLY A 384 -30.74 -25.08 -24.42
CA GLY A 384 -30.02 -23.82 -24.74
C GLY A 384 -29.03 -23.37 -23.66
N LYS A 385 -28.30 -24.30 -23.03
CA LYS A 385 -27.39 -24.04 -21.90
C LYS A 385 -26.34 -22.96 -22.20
N LEU A 386 -25.67 -23.02 -23.35
CA LEU A 386 -24.65 -22.03 -23.74
C LEU A 386 -25.22 -20.61 -23.79
N ASN A 387 -26.40 -20.43 -24.41
CA ASN A 387 -27.09 -19.14 -24.46
C ASN A 387 -27.46 -18.61 -23.07
N LYS A 388 -27.90 -19.49 -22.15
CA LYS A 388 -28.19 -19.12 -20.75
C LYS A 388 -26.94 -18.68 -20.01
N LEU A 389 -25.83 -19.39 -20.19
CA LEU A 389 -24.53 -19.01 -19.62
C LEU A 389 -24.12 -17.62 -20.10
N ILE A 390 -24.16 -17.36 -21.41
CA ILE A 390 -23.87 -16.03 -21.97
C ILE A 390 -24.78 -14.94 -21.39
N ALA A 391 -26.09 -15.21 -21.27
CA ALA A 391 -27.03 -14.27 -20.68
C ALA A 391 -26.70 -13.97 -19.20
N ARG A 392 -26.32 -15.00 -18.41
CA ARG A 392 -25.88 -14.86 -17.02
C ARG A 392 -24.57 -14.06 -16.93
N THR A 393 -23.59 -14.37 -17.78
CA THR A 393 -22.30 -13.65 -17.83
C THR A 393 -22.49 -12.18 -18.19
N ASN A 394 -23.33 -11.85 -19.17
CA ASN A 394 -23.62 -10.48 -19.56
C ASN A 394 -24.35 -9.69 -18.46
N ARG A 395 -25.18 -10.36 -17.65
CA ARG A 395 -25.79 -9.75 -16.46
C ARG A 395 -24.72 -9.37 -15.42
N PHE A 396 -23.77 -10.28 -15.15
CA PHE A 396 -22.64 -10.02 -14.27
C PHE A 396 -21.72 -8.90 -14.77
N ARG A 397 -21.41 -8.86 -16.07
CA ARG A 397 -20.62 -7.76 -16.66
C ARG A 397 -21.22 -6.38 -16.37
N LYS A 398 -22.55 -6.27 -16.41
CA LYS A 398 -23.29 -5.02 -16.19
C LYS A 398 -23.38 -4.61 -14.73
N SER A 399 -23.13 -5.51 -13.76
CA SER A 399 -23.25 -5.21 -12.33
C SER A 399 -21.98 -4.60 -11.70
N PHE A 400 -20.84 -4.62 -12.39
CA PHE A 400 -19.59 -4.10 -11.84
C PHE A 400 -19.40 -2.59 -12.11
N PRO A 401 -19.00 -1.78 -11.12
CA PRO A 401 -18.61 -0.39 -11.32
C PRO A 401 -17.26 -0.28 -12.05
N CYS A 402 -17.00 0.86 -12.69
CA CYS A 402 -15.75 1.09 -13.42
C CYS A 402 -14.58 1.45 -12.47
N PRO A 403 -13.38 0.84 -12.59
CA PRO A 403 -13.00 -0.17 -13.59
C PRO A 403 -13.51 -1.58 -13.23
N ALA A 404 -14.23 -2.20 -14.18
CA ALA A 404 -14.80 -3.52 -14.01
C ALA A 404 -13.75 -4.62 -14.24
N PRO A 405 -13.85 -5.77 -13.53
CA PRO A 405 -13.04 -6.93 -13.84
C PRO A 405 -13.39 -7.53 -15.21
N ALA A 406 -12.46 -8.27 -15.81
CA ALA A 406 -12.76 -9.07 -16.99
C ALA A 406 -13.69 -10.22 -16.58
N VAL A 407 -14.82 -10.41 -17.28
CA VAL A 407 -15.78 -11.48 -16.94
C VAL A 407 -15.88 -12.47 -18.10
N HIS A 408 -15.58 -13.75 -17.83
CA HIS A 408 -15.56 -14.82 -18.83
C HIS A 408 -16.59 -15.92 -18.53
N PRO A 409 -17.33 -16.42 -19.53
CA PRO A 409 -18.15 -17.62 -19.40
C PRO A 409 -17.28 -18.88 -19.42
N VAL A 410 -17.53 -19.81 -18.50
CA VAL A 410 -16.86 -21.12 -18.42
C VAL A 410 -17.92 -22.22 -18.37
N ILE A 411 -17.77 -23.24 -19.21
CA ILE A 411 -18.52 -24.49 -19.07
C ILE A 411 -17.54 -25.61 -18.73
N VAL A 412 -17.85 -26.37 -17.68
CA VAL A 412 -17.04 -27.49 -17.18
C VAL A 412 -17.82 -28.78 -17.41
N SER A 413 -17.28 -29.68 -18.23
CA SER A 413 -17.91 -30.95 -18.57
C SER A 413 -17.17 -32.12 -17.95
N SER A 414 -17.92 -33.10 -17.44
CA SER A 414 -17.35 -34.37 -16.98
C SER A 414 -16.97 -35.32 -18.13
N LEU A 415 -17.36 -34.99 -19.37
CA LEU A 415 -17.04 -35.77 -20.57
C LEU A 415 -15.63 -35.43 -21.08
N ALA A 416 -14.96 -36.39 -21.70
CA ALA A 416 -13.72 -36.14 -22.42
C ALA A 416 -13.99 -35.28 -23.65
N ARG A 417 -12.99 -34.51 -24.10
CA ARG A 417 -13.18 -33.55 -25.20
C ARG A 417 -13.62 -34.23 -26.51
N GLN A 418 -13.16 -35.45 -26.75
CA GLN A 418 -13.52 -36.26 -27.92
C GLN A 418 -14.99 -36.73 -27.92
N ASP A 419 -15.64 -36.76 -26.75
CA ASP A 419 -17.02 -37.19 -26.59
C ASP A 419 -18.02 -36.02 -26.73
N LEU A 420 -17.50 -34.80 -26.89
CA LEU A 420 -18.31 -33.60 -27.15
C LEU A 420 -18.52 -33.42 -28.65
N SER A 421 -19.69 -32.90 -29.03
CA SER A 421 -19.97 -32.66 -30.45
C SER A 421 -19.10 -31.54 -31.01
N ALA A 422 -18.55 -31.74 -32.21
CA ALA A 422 -17.75 -30.73 -32.89
C ALA A 422 -18.56 -29.44 -33.17
N SER A 423 -19.89 -29.57 -33.39
CA SER A 423 -20.78 -28.42 -33.52
C SER A 423 -20.89 -27.63 -32.21
N GLU A 424 -21.05 -28.31 -31.07
CA GLU A 424 -21.12 -27.66 -29.76
C GLU A 424 -19.82 -26.94 -29.38
N LEU A 425 -18.67 -27.55 -29.66
CA LEU A 425 -17.38 -26.93 -29.44
C LEU A 425 -17.20 -25.69 -30.33
N ARG A 426 -17.66 -25.75 -31.58
CA ARG A 426 -17.63 -24.60 -32.51
C ARG A 426 -18.48 -23.46 -31.99
N ASP A 427 -19.71 -23.74 -31.57
CA ASP A 427 -20.64 -22.74 -31.03
C ASP A 427 -20.07 -22.07 -29.77
N ALA A 428 -19.52 -22.88 -28.84
CA ALA A 428 -18.83 -22.36 -27.66
C ALA A 428 -17.63 -21.47 -28.02
N GLY A 429 -16.87 -21.83 -29.05
CA GLY A 429 -15.76 -21.03 -29.56
C GLY A 429 -16.19 -19.68 -30.15
N LEU A 430 -17.31 -19.64 -30.88
CA LEU A 430 -17.88 -18.41 -31.45
C LEU A 430 -18.32 -17.43 -30.36
N ASP A 431 -18.85 -17.94 -29.26
CA ASP A 431 -19.31 -17.15 -28.11
C ASP A 431 -18.20 -16.87 -27.07
N GLU A 432 -16.94 -17.21 -27.39
CA GLU A 432 -15.77 -17.10 -26.50
C GLU A 432 -15.96 -17.77 -25.13
N ILE A 433 -16.69 -18.89 -25.11
CA ILE A 433 -16.90 -19.72 -23.92
C ILE A 433 -15.67 -20.60 -23.70
N ILE A 434 -15.13 -20.54 -22.50
CA ILE A 434 -14.06 -21.42 -22.05
C ILE A 434 -14.67 -22.81 -21.79
N VAL A 435 -14.17 -23.84 -22.47
CA VAL A 435 -14.65 -25.21 -22.30
C VAL A 435 -13.57 -26.04 -21.59
N LEU A 436 -13.82 -26.36 -20.32
CA LEU A 436 -13.01 -27.30 -19.55
C LEU A 436 -13.67 -28.68 -19.57
N THR A 437 -12.87 -29.71 -19.79
CA THR A 437 -13.32 -31.09 -19.99
C THR A 437 -12.63 -32.02 -19.00
N GLN A 438 -12.99 -33.31 -19.03
CA GLN A 438 -12.33 -34.33 -18.22
C GLN A 438 -10.80 -34.34 -18.38
N ASP A 439 -10.33 -34.02 -19.58
CA ASP A 439 -8.90 -33.99 -19.95
C ASP A 439 -8.13 -32.88 -19.22
N ASP A 440 -8.83 -31.85 -18.73
CA ASP A 440 -8.22 -30.69 -18.10
C ASP A 440 -8.07 -30.85 -16.58
N PHE A 441 -8.75 -31.81 -15.96
CA PHE A 441 -8.75 -31.96 -14.50
C PHE A 441 -7.39 -32.35 -13.92
N GLN A 442 -6.69 -33.32 -14.51
CA GLN A 442 -5.37 -33.70 -14.03
C GLN A 442 -4.34 -32.58 -14.20
N PRO A 443 -4.23 -31.91 -15.36
CA PRO A 443 -3.41 -30.72 -15.50
C PRO A 443 -3.70 -29.63 -14.45
N LEU A 444 -4.98 -29.38 -14.14
CA LEU A 444 -5.36 -28.39 -13.13
C LEU A 444 -4.96 -28.82 -11.71
N ILE A 445 -5.11 -30.10 -11.37
CA ILE A 445 -4.62 -30.66 -10.10
C ILE A 445 -3.11 -30.49 -10.00
N ASP A 446 -2.38 -30.76 -11.07
CA ASP A 446 -0.92 -30.61 -11.11
C ASP A 446 -0.51 -29.14 -10.96
N LEU A 447 -1.19 -28.22 -11.65
CA LEU A 447 -0.97 -26.78 -11.51
C LEU A 447 -1.24 -26.30 -10.08
N ALA A 448 -2.31 -26.80 -9.45
CA ALA A 448 -2.64 -26.53 -8.06
C ALA A 448 -1.57 -27.07 -7.10
N ARG A 449 -1.13 -28.33 -7.27
CA ARG A 449 -0.05 -28.95 -6.47
C ARG A 449 1.23 -28.13 -6.56
N ASN A 450 1.61 -27.69 -7.76
CA ASN A 450 2.84 -26.95 -8.04
C ASN A 450 2.84 -25.46 -7.62
N CYS A 451 1.82 -24.99 -6.89
CA CYS A 451 1.66 -23.57 -6.52
C CYS A 451 1.70 -22.62 -7.72
N THR A 452 1.12 -23.01 -8.86
CA THR A 452 1.05 -22.09 -10.01
C THR A 452 0.19 -20.89 -9.63
N ASP A 453 0.66 -19.67 -9.97
CA ASP A 453 -0.07 -18.44 -9.65
C ASP A 453 -1.42 -18.38 -10.39
N ALA A 454 -2.39 -17.67 -9.78
CA ALA A 454 -3.74 -17.62 -10.30
C ALA A 454 -3.84 -16.93 -11.67
N ASN A 455 -2.90 -16.05 -12.01
CA ASN A 455 -2.82 -15.39 -13.32
C ASN A 455 -2.43 -16.37 -14.43
N THR A 456 -1.45 -17.24 -14.16
CA THR A 456 -1.04 -18.30 -15.08
C THR A 456 -2.16 -19.31 -15.28
N ILE A 457 -2.87 -19.71 -14.22
CA ILE A 457 -4.03 -20.63 -14.33
C ILE A 457 -5.20 -19.95 -15.06
N ALA A 458 -5.48 -18.68 -14.81
CA ALA A 458 -6.49 -17.93 -15.57
C ALA A 458 -6.13 -17.82 -17.07
N SER A 459 -4.84 -17.76 -17.40
CA SER A 459 -4.35 -17.81 -18.78
C SER A 459 -4.52 -19.20 -19.39
N TYR A 460 -4.28 -20.26 -18.60
CA TYR A 460 -4.61 -21.62 -18.99
C TYR A 460 -6.10 -21.77 -19.31
N PHE A 461 -7.01 -21.25 -18.47
CA PHE A 461 -8.46 -21.28 -18.73
C PHE A 461 -8.80 -20.63 -20.06
N ARG A 462 -8.29 -19.42 -20.31
CA ARG A 462 -8.54 -18.70 -21.57
C ARG A 462 -8.00 -19.43 -22.80
N SER A 463 -6.93 -20.21 -22.65
CA SER A 463 -6.41 -21.07 -23.74
C SER A 463 -7.37 -22.20 -24.14
N LYS A 464 -8.39 -22.50 -23.33
CA LYS A 464 -9.35 -23.58 -23.56
C LYS A 464 -10.62 -23.16 -24.29
N ILE A 465 -10.69 -21.91 -24.76
CA ILE A 465 -11.71 -21.49 -25.73
C ILE A 465 -11.49 -22.32 -27.01
N PRO A 466 -12.49 -23.10 -27.47
CA PRO A 466 -12.35 -23.88 -28.69
C PRO A 466 -12.02 -23.00 -29.90
N LEU A 467 -11.20 -23.51 -30.81
CA LEU A 467 -10.98 -22.85 -32.09
C LEU A 467 -12.27 -22.98 -32.90
N ALA A 468 -12.90 -21.85 -33.22
CA ALA A 468 -13.86 -21.83 -34.31
C ALA A 468 -13.08 -22.19 -35.59
N ASP A 469 -13.40 -23.34 -36.18
CA ASP A 469 -12.79 -23.79 -37.44
C ASP A 469 -13.07 -22.76 -38.54
N ASN A 470 -12.17 -21.78 -38.68
CA ASN A 470 -12.11 -20.89 -39.84
C ASN A 470 -11.35 -21.62 -40.94
N SER A 471 -12.03 -22.58 -41.56
CA SER A 471 -11.71 -22.84 -42.96
C SER A 471 -12.11 -21.59 -43.74
N VAL A 472 -11.06 -20.93 -44.24
CA VAL A 472 -11.03 -19.77 -45.15
C VAL A 472 -11.11 -18.39 -44.47
N GLY A 473 -9.93 -17.84 -44.21
CA GLY A 473 -9.69 -16.41 -44.45
C GLY A 473 -9.47 -15.52 -43.23
N THR A 474 -8.23 -15.05 -43.14
CA THR A 474 -7.83 -13.73 -42.61
C THR A 474 -7.37 -13.65 -41.15
N ARG A 475 -6.03 -13.76 -41.03
CA ARG A 475 -5.13 -12.94 -40.20
C ARG A 475 -5.82 -11.80 -39.42
N TYR A 476 -5.97 -11.93 -38.10
CA TYR A 476 -5.83 -10.83 -37.13
C TYR A 476 -5.83 -11.40 -35.70
N ARG A 477 -4.68 -11.93 -35.25
CA ARG A 477 -4.40 -12.07 -33.81
C ARG A 477 -2.93 -11.76 -33.53
N HIS A 478 -2.65 -10.47 -33.37
CA HIS A 478 -1.61 -9.97 -32.46
C HIS A 478 -1.90 -8.50 -32.18
N ARG A 479 -2.56 -8.24 -31.05
CA ARG A 479 -2.36 -7.07 -30.19
C ARG A 479 -3.25 -7.26 -28.97
N LEU A 480 -2.61 -7.63 -27.87
CA LEU A 480 -2.74 -6.99 -26.55
C LEU A 480 -1.81 -7.77 -25.62
N PHE A 481 -0.61 -7.19 -25.44
CA PHE A 481 0.18 -7.29 -24.22
C PHE A 481 -0.25 -6.15 -23.31
#